data_AF-A0A523E3V7-F1
#
_entry.id   AF-A0A523E3V7-F1
#
_cell.length_a   1.000
_cell.length_b   1.000
_cell.length_c   1.000
_cell.angle_alpha   90.00
_cell.angle_beta   90.00
_cell.angle_gamma   90.00
#
_symmetry.space_group_name_H-M   'P 1'
#
loop_
_entity.id
_entity.type
_entity.pdbx_description
1 polymer ?
#
loop_
_entity_poly.entity_id
_entity_poly.type
_entity_poly.pdbx_seq_one_letter_code
_entity_poly.pdbx_strand_id
1 'polypeptide(L)'
;MLYDAGVPLLIGTDTPNPFVIPGFAIHDELAAFVDAGIPVDEVLRIATADAAKFLREEGQWGVVAADARADLVLLDGDPRDDLSVLRRPAGVMVNGHWYDSAILSDALDKLRERIAGSEPASDGAR
;
A
#
# COMPACT_ATOMS: atom_id res chain seq x y z
N MET A 1 -17.52 14.45 2.36
CA MET A 1 -17.43 15.93 2.16
C MET A 1 -16.41 16.38 1.12
N LEU A 2 -15.14 15.94 1.12
CA LEU A 2 -14.20 16.29 0.01
C LEU A 2 -14.42 15.41 -1.22
N TYR A 3 -14.55 14.10 -1.00
CA TYR A 3 -14.85 13.13 -2.05
C TYR A 3 -16.15 13.48 -2.79
N ASP A 4 -17.24 13.72 -2.04
CA ASP A 4 -18.55 14.10 -2.64
C ASP A 4 -18.52 15.42 -3.41
N ALA A 5 -17.55 16.30 -3.10
CA ALA A 5 -17.35 17.57 -3.81
C ALA A 5 -16.48 17.42 -5.07
N GLY A 6 -16.04 16.20 -5.42
CA GLY A 6 -15.22 15.92 -6.59
C GLY A 6 -13.77 16.43 -6.46
N VAL A 7 -13.29 16.66 -5.23
CA VAL A 7 -11.90 17.05 -5.01
C VAL A 7 -10.99 15.84 -5.26
N PRO A 8 -9.93 15.97 -6.07
CA PRO A 8 -8.95 14.90 -6.24
C PRO A 8 -8.29 14.55 -4.91
N LEU A 9 -8.26 13.26 -4.58
CA LEU A 9 -7.66 12.73 -3.35
C LEU A 9 -6.45 11.86 -3.68
N LEU A 10 -5.58 11.69 -2.69
CA LEU A 10 -4.44 10.79 -2.74
C LEU A 10 -4.34 10.08 -1.38
N ILE A 11 -3.90 8.84 -1.39
CA ILE A 11 -3.64 8.05 -0.18
C ILE A 11 -2.16 8.10 0.14
N GLY A 12 -1.83 8.51 1.37
CA GLY A 12 -0.47 8.63 1.86
C GLY A 12 -0.45 8.57 3.37
N THR A 13 0.54 7.86 3.93
CA THR A 13 0.57 7.49 5.36
C THR A 13 1.41 8.40 6.23
N ASP A 14 2.26 9.24 5.62
CA ASP A 14 3.30 10.01 6.31
C ASP A 14 4.34 9.12 7.05
N THR A 15 4.60 7.93 6.50
CA THR A 15 5.69 7.04 6.95
C THR A 15 7.05 7.73 6.75
N PRO A 16 8.02 7.64 7.72
CA PRO A 16 8.04 6.79 8.91
C PRO A 16 7.85 7.56 10.23
N ASN A 17 6.84 8.44 10.32
CA ASN A 17 6.52 9.10 11.59
C ASN A 17 6.31 8.09 12.74
N PRO A 18 6.54 8.49 14.00
CA PRO A 18 6.28 7.63 15.14
C PRO A 18 4.89 7.00 15.07
N PHE A 19 4.81 5.67 15.27
CA PHE A 19 3.60 4.85 15.16
C PHE A 19 3.03 4.63 13.75
N VAL A 20 3.64 5.19 12.70
CA VAL A 20 3.29 4.93 11.30
C VAL A 20 4.29 3.94 10.71
N ILE A 21 3.94 2.66 10.73
CA ILE A 21 4.87 1.58 10.34
C ILE A 21 4.92 1.45 8.81
N PRO A 22 6.11 1.56 8.17
CA PRO A 22 6.27 1.38 6.74
C PRO A 22 5.70 0.05 6.24
N GLY A 23 5.00 0.11 5.10
CA GLY A 23 4.35 -1.05 4.49
C GLY A 23 3.01 -1.41 5.16
N PHE A 24 2.92 -1.39 6.48
CA PHE A 24 1.69 -1.77 7.19
C PHE A 24 0.65 -0.65 7.25
N ALA A 25 1.10 0.60 7.47
CA ALA A 25 0.22 1.75 7.65
C ALA A 25 -0.66 2.06 6.42
N ILE A 26 -0.25 1.63 5.22
CA ILE A 26 -1.05 1.85 4.00
C ILE A 26 -2.39 1.13 4.07
N HIS A 27 -2.44 -0.04 4.72
CA HIS A 27 -3.68 -0.80 4.89
C HIS A 27 -4.63 -0.12 5.88
N ASP A 28 -4.08 0.58 6.87
CA ASP A 28 -4.87 1.36 7.83
C ASP A 28 -5.45 2.60 7.13
N GLU A 29 -4.67 3.26 6.27
CA GLU A 29 -5.11 4.42 5.50
C GLU A 29 -6.22 4.06 4.48
N LEU A 30 -6.10 2.92 3.79
CA LEU A 30 -7.15 2.40 2.91
C LEU A 30 -8.46 2.17 3.68
N ALA A 31 -8.38 1.56 4.87
CA ALA A 31 -9.54 1.35 5.73
C ALA A 31 -10.14 2.68 6.19
N ALA A 32 -9.31 3.66 6.57
CA ALA A 32 -9.77 4.98 7.00
C ALA A 32 -10.55 5.74 5.91
N PHE A 33 -10.16 5.61 4.64
CA PHE A 33 -10.91 6.19 3.53
C PHE A 33 -12.29 5.54 3.35
N VAL A 34 -12.37 4.22 3.50
CA VAL A 34 -13.65 3.49 3.44
C VAL A 34 -14.53 3.83 4.63
N ASP A 35 -13.97 3.91 5.84
CA ASP A 35 -14.66 4.37 7.06
C ASP A 35 -15.16 5.82 6.93
N ALA A 36 -14.46 6.65 6.14
CA ALA A 36 -14.91 8.00 5.79
C ALA A 36 -16.05 8.04 4.76
N GLY A 37 -16.52 6.89 4.28
CA GLY A 37 -17.67 6.73 3.39
C GLY A 37 -17.32 6.69 1.89
N ILE A 38 -16.03 6.54 1.54
CA ILE A 38 -15.60 6.44 0.14
C ILE A 38 -15.79 4.97 -0.33
N PRO A 39 -16.42 4.72 -1.49
CA PRO A 39 -16.58 3.37 -2.02
C PRO A 39 -15.24 2.64 -2.19
N VAL A 40 -15.20 1.33 -1.92
CA VAL A 40 -13.95 0.55 -1.93
C VAL A 40 -13.25 0.60 -3.29
N ASP A 41 -14.01 0.52 -4.38
CA ASP A 41 -13.50 0.63 -5.76
C ASP A 41 -12.82 1.98 -6.00
N GLU A 42 -13.36 3.05 -5.42
CA GLU A 42 -12.81 4.41 -5.52
C GLU A 42 -11.56 4.57 -4.67
N VAL A 43 -11.53 3.98 -3.47
CA VAL A 43 -10.32 3.92 -2.63
C VAL A 43 -9.18 3.18 -3.35
N LEU A 44 -9.46 2.04 -3.97
CA LEU A 44 -8.47 1.29 -4.74
C LEU A 44 -7.96 2.09 -5.95
N ARG A 45 -8.85 2.81 -6.64
CA ARG A 45 -8.48 3.71 -7.76
C ARG A 45 -7.61 4.87 -7.30
N ILE A 46 -7.96 5.50 -6.16
CA ILE A 46 -7.19 6.58 -5.54
C ILE A 46 -5.77 6.09 -5.19
N ALA A 47 -5.66 4.88 -4.65
CA ALA A 47 -4.38 4.27 -4.27
C ALA A 47 -3.49 3.86 -5.45
N THR A 48 -4.03 3.81 -6.68
CA THR A 48 -3.35 3.23 -7.85
C THR A 48 -3.32 4.19 -9.04
N ALA A 49 -4.33 4.15 -9.90
CA ALA A 49 -4.38 4.92 -11.15
C ALA A 49 -4.32 6.43 -10.92
N ASP A 50 -4.99 6.93 -9.88
CA ASP A 50 -5.00 8.36 -9.58
C ASP A 50 -3.67 8.83 -8.98
N ALA A 51 -2.96 7.97 -8.24
CA ALA A 51 -1.61 8.26 -7.78
C ALA A 51 -0.64 8.42 -8.96
N ALA A 52 -0.72 7.53 -9.95
CA ALA A 52 0.04 7.66 -11.19
C ALA A 52 -0.32 8.94 -11.96
N LYS A 53 -1.61 9.24 -12.06
CA LYS A 53 -2.10 10.48 -12.68
C LYS A 53 -1.60 11.73 -11.97
N PHE A 54 -1.63 11.75 -10.64
CA PHE A 54 -1.12 12.86 -9.83
C PHE A 54 0.37 13.13 -10.11
N LEU A 55 1.15 12.06 -10.28
CA LEU A 55 2.56 12.12 -10.64
C LEU A 55 2.83 12.38 -12.13
N ARG A 56 1.79 12.56 -12.96
CA ARG A 56 1.87 12.75 -14.41
C ARG A 56 2.45 11.54 -15.16
N GLU A 57 2.25 10.35 -14.60
CA GLU A 57 2.67 9.05 -15.13
C GLU A 57 1.46 8.16 -15.46
N GLU A 58 0.32 8.79 -15.77
CA GLU A 58 -0.91 8.09 -16.17
C GLU A 58 -0.63 7.06 -17.27
N GLY A 59 -1.13 5.84 -17.08
CA GLY A 59 -0.95 4.73 -18.01
C GLY A 59 0.43 4.06 -17.96
N GLN A 60 1.41 4.63 -17.26
CA GLN A 60 2.74 4.01 -17.10
C GLN A 60 2.78 2.97 -15.98
N TRP A 61 1.98 3.16 -14.92
CA TRP A 61 1.78 2.22 -13.81
C TRP A 61 0.45 2.53 -13.11
N GLY A 62 0.10 1.73 -12.10
CA GLY A 62 -1.14 1.89 -11.34
C GLY A 62 -2.38 1.38 -12.08
N VAL A 63 -2.21 0.75 -13.23
CA VAL A 63 -3.27 0.13 -14.05
C VAL A 63 -2.82 -1.22 -14.56
N VAL A 64 -3.78 -2.13 -14.78
CA VAL A 64 -3.54 -3.41 -15.45
C VAL A 64 -3.85 -3.24 -16.93
N ALA A 65 -2.83 -2.89 -17.71
CA ALA A 65 -2.93 -2.67 -19.15
C ALA A 65 -1.65 -3.11 -19.87
N ALA A 66 -1.75 -3.37 -21.17
CA ALA A 66 -0.57 -3.57 -22.00
C ALA A 66 0.33 -2.31 -21.96
N ASP A 67 1.64 -2.51 -22.10
CA ASP A 67 2.68 -1.47 -22.09
C ASP A 67 2.87 -0.71 -20.75
N ALA A 68 1.99 -0.89 -19.76
CA ALA A 68 2.20 -0.42 -18.40
C ALA A 68 3.26 -1.27 -17.67
N ARG A 69 3.98 -0.66 -16.72
CA ARG A 69 4.95 -1.33 -15.86
C ARG A 69 4.26 -2.45 -15.09
N ALA A 70 4.87 -3.63 -15.07
CA ALA A 70 4.33 -4.82 -14.42
C ALA A 70 4.55 -4.76 -12.89
N ASP A 71 3.83 -3.83 -12.24
CA ASP A 71 3.69 -3.71 -10.80
C ASP A 71 2.30 -4.22 -10.41
N LEU A 72 2.24 -5.41 -9.82
CA LEU A 72 0.99 -6.12 -9.57
C LEU A 72 0.96 -6.68 -8.14
N VAL A 73 -0.22 -6.75 -7.54
CA VAL A 73 -0.45 -7.44 -6.28
C VAL A 73 -1.48 -8.54 -6.54
N LEU A 74 -1.12 -9.78 -6.25
CA LEU A 74 -2.03 -10.93 -6.34
C LEU A 74 -2.62 -11.21 -4.97
N LEU A 75 -3.94 -11.35 -4.90
CA LEU A 75 -4.70 -11.53 -3.66
C LEU A 75 -5.44 -12.87 -3.71
N ASP A 76 -5.54 -13.54 -2.55
CA ASP A 76 -6.37 -14.73 -2.36
C ASP A 76 -7.74 -14.32 -1.80
N GLY A 77 -8.45 -13.53 -2.59
CA GLY A 77 -9.73 -12.93 -2.22
C GLY A 77 -9.99 -11.60 -2.91
N ASP A 78 -11.23 -11.12 -2.82
CA ASP A 78 -11.64 -9.85 -3.40
C ASP A 78 -11.55 -8.72 -2.36
N PRO A 79 -10.69 -7.70 -2.56
CA PRO A 79 -10.55 -6.60 -1.62
C PRO A 79 -11.81 -5.71 -1.54
N ARG A 80 -12.75 -5.84 -2.46
CA ARG A 80 -14.06 -5.16 -2.41
C ARG A 80 -14.99 -5.76 -1.36
N ASP A 81 -14.80 -7.04 -1.05
CA ASP A 81 -15.56 -7.76 -0.04
C ASP A 81 -14.85 -7.74 1.32
N ASP A 82 -13.52 -7.86 1.33
CA ASP A 82 -12.70 -7.81 2.54
C ASP A 82 -11.33 -7.16 2.28
N LEU A 83 -11.13 -5.93 2.76
CA LEU A 83 -9.84 -5.24 2.65
C LEU A 83 -8.68 -5.96 3.37
N SER A 84 -8.97 -6.86 4.32
CA SER A 84 -7.94 -7.58 5.07
C SER A 84 -7.07 -8.47 4.17
N VAL A 85 -7.57 -8.87 3.01
CA VAL A 85 -6.83 -9.67 2.02
C VAL A 85 -5.59 -8.92 1.49
N LEU A 86 -5.63 -7.58 1.46
CA LEU A 86 -4.49 -6.76 1.03
C LEU A 86 -3.27 -6.91 1.94
N ARG A 87 -3.46 -7.26 3.22
CA ARG A 87 -2.36 -7.45 4.18
C ARG A 87 -1.57 -8.73 3.95
N ARG A 88 -2.11 -9.67 3.17
CA ARG A 88 -1.55 -11.00 2.94
C ARG A 88 -1.64 -11.36 1.46
N PRO A 89 -0.92 -10.65 0.59
CA PRO A 89 -0.92 -10.96 -0.83
C PRO A 89 -0.34 -12.36 -1.07
N ALA A 90 -0.91 -13.09 -2.04
CA ALA A 90 -0.36 -14.36 -2.53
C ALA A 90 0.99 -14.15 -3.24
N GLY A 91 1.21 -12.94 -3.75
CA GLY A 91 2.52 -12.45 -4.14
C GLY A 91 2.44 -11.05 -4.74
N VAL A 92 3.61 -10.48 -4.99
CA VAL A 92 3.77 -9.13 -5.52
C VAL A 92 4.72 -9.20 -6.71
N MET A 93 4.35 -8.53 -7.79
CA MET A 93 5.23 -8.28 -8.92
C MET A 93 5.75 -6.86 -8.85
N VAL A 94 7.06 -6.67 -9.00
CA VAL A 94 7.69 -5.34 -9.07
C VAL A 94 8.53 -5.30 -10.33
N ASN A 95 8.18 -4.41 -11.26
CA ASN A 95 8.85 -4.26 -12.55
C ASN A 95 9.04 -5.60 -13.29
N GLY A 96 8.01 -6.45 -13.27
CA GLY A 96 8.02 -7.77 -13.90
C GLY A 96 8.75 -8.87 -13.11
N HIS A 97 9.37 -8.56 -11.97
CA HIS A 97 9.96 -9.56 -11.08
C HIS A 97 8.92 -10.06 -10.08
N TRP A 98 8.70 -11.38 -10.06
CA TRP A 98 7.72 -12.01 -9.19
C TRP A 98 8.31 -12.36 -7.82
N TYR A 99 7.63 -11.92 -6.76
CA TYR A 99 7.88 -12.27 -5.37
C TYR A 99 6.66 -13.03 -4.82
N ASP A 100 6.77 -14.34 -4.66
CA ASP A 100 5.72 -15.13 -4.03
C ASP A 100 5.64 -14.90 -2.51
N SER A 101 4.57 -15.40 -1.90
CA SER A 101 4.33 -15.29 -0.46
C SER A 101 5.44 -15.87 0.41
N ALA A 102 6.19 -16.87 -0.06
CA ALA A 102 7.31 -17.44 0.68
C ALA A 102 8.49 -16.47 0.74
N ILE A 103 8.83 -15.84 -0.40
CA ILE A 103 9.87 -14.80 -0.46
C ILE A 103 9.47 -13.60 0.40
N LEU A 104 8.22 -13.15 0.32
CA LEU A 104 7.73 -12.04 1.12
C LEU A 104 7.79 -12.33 2.63
N SER A 105 7.42 -13.55 3.04
CA SER A 105 7.47 -13.97 4.44
C SER A 105 8.89 -14.02 4.98
N ASP A 106 9.83 -14.63 4.23
CA ASP A 106 11.26 -14.67 4.58
C ASP A 106 11.86 -13.26 4.70
N ALA A 107 11.50 -12.34 3.80
CA ALA A 107 11.93 -10.95 3.87
C ALA A 107 11.41 -10.24 5.13
N LEU A 108 10.15 -10.48 5.52
CA LEU A 108 9.56 -9.94 6.74
C LEU A 108 10.21 -10.51 8.00
N ASP A 109 10.55 -11.80 8.03
CA ASP A 109 11.21 -12.43 9.17
C ASP A 109 12.63 -11.88 9.36
N LYS A 110 13.40 -11.74 8.28
CA LYS A 110 14.71 -11.06 8.29
C LYS A 110 14.60 -9.61 8.77
N LEU A 111 13.54 -8.90 8.37
CA LEU A 111 13.29 -7.53 8.84
C LEU A 111 13.02 -7.49 10.35
N ARG A 112 12.20 -8.42 10.86
CA ARG A 112 11.91 -8.54 12.30
C ARG A 112 13.17 -8.80 13.12
N GLU A 113 14.01 -9.73 12.66
CA GLU A 113 15.29 -10.02 13.32
C GLU A 113 16.21 -8.79 13.36
N ARG A 114 16.31 -8.05 12.24
CA ARG A 114 17.11 -6.83 12.16
C ARG A 114 16.62 -5.75 13.13
N ILE A 115 15.31 -5.55 13.23
CA ILE A 115 14.72 -4.57 14.14
C ILE A 115 14.88 -5.01 15.60
N ALA A 116 14.71 -6.30 15.90
CA ALA A 116 14.91 -6.83 17.25
C ALA A 116 16.37 -6.76 17.70
N GLY A 117 17.33 -6.85 16.76
CA GLY A 117 18.76 -6.74 17.01
C GLY A 117 19.31 -5.32 17.06
N SER A 118 18.55 -4.31 16.60
CA SER A 118 18.91 -2.89 16.78
C SER A 118 18.50 -2.41 18.17
N GLU A 119 19.45 -1.94 18.98
CA GLU A 119 19.13 -1.24 20.23
C GLU A 119 18.18 -0.06 19.94
N PRO A 120 17.17 0.21 20.80
CA PRO A 120 16.34 1.39 20.63
C PRO A 120 17.24 2.62 20.65
N ALA A 121 17.07 3.51 19.67
CA ALA A 121 17.78 4.79 19.63
C ALA A 121 17.66 5.45 21.01
N SER A 122 18.81 5.69 21.66
CA SER A 122 18.90 6.26 22.98
C SER A 122 17.98 7.48 23.10
N ASP A 123 17.09 7.46 24.07
CA ASP A 123 16.21 8.58 24.42
C ASP A 123 17.08 9.81 24.70
N GLY A 124 17.18 10.66 23.68
CA GLY A 124 18.04 11.83 23.61
C GLY A 124 17.20 13.09 23.55
N ALA A 125 16.40 13.34 24.58
CA ALA A 125 15.79 14.64 24.80
C ALA A 125 15.84 15.01 26.29
N ARG A 126 16.86 15.79 26.64
CA ARG A 126 16.83 16.72 27.79
C ARG A 126 16.12 17.99 27.39
#